data_AF-A0AAU8KPX1-F1
#
_entry.id   AF-A0AAU8KPX1-F1
#
_cell.length_a   1.000
_cell.length_b   1.000
_cell.length_c   1.000
_cell.angle_alpha   90.00
_cell.angle_beta   90.00
_cell.angle_gamma   90.00
#
_symmetry.space_group_name_H-M   'P 1'
#
loop_
_entity.id
_entity.type
_entity.pdbx_description
1 polymer ?
#
loop_
_entity_poly.entity_id
_entity_poly.type
_entity_poly.pdbx_seq_one_letter_code
_entity_poly.pdbx_strand_id
1 'polypeptide(L)'
;MVDAAHFKQINDGFGHAAGDAALATSGARLTSWAGLRAAAGRLGGDEFAVILELVPGSRDQHLQQPVRILKHPGLPGRRADSRRFAAPVGAASPTYWAPGT
;
A
#
# COMPACT_ATOMS: atom_id res chain seq x y z
N MET A 1 7.37 -0.21 3.36
CA MET A 1 6.27 -0.29 4.34
C MET A 1 5.35 0.86 4.10
N VAL A 2 4.06 0.58 3.95
CA VAL A 2 3.03 1.59 3.75
C VAL A 2 1.95 1.39 4.81
N ASP A 3 1.60 2.46 5.51
CA ASP A 3 0.52 2.48 6.50
C ASP A 3 -0.71 3.15 5.87
N ALA A 4 -1.88 2.54 6.02
CA ALA A 4 -3.13 3.19 5.65
C ALA A 4 -3.62 4.04 6.82
N ALA A 5 -2.89 5.10 7.14
CA ALA A 5 -3.26 6.00 8.22
C ALA A 5 -4.76 6.34 8.07
N HIS A 6 -5.52 6.11 9.14
CA HIS A 6 -6.98 6.29 9.23
C HIS A 6 -7.88 5.07 8.95
N PHE A 7 -7.39 3.83 8.97
CA PHE A 7 -8.27 2.65 8.96
C PHE A 7 -9.35 2.69 10.06
N LYS A 8 -8.99 3.21 11.25
CA LYS A 8 -9.93 3.45 12.34
C LYS A 8 -11.10 4.37 11.96
N GLN A 9 -10.88 5.40 11.13
CA GLN A 9 -11.96 6.28 10.68
C GLN A 9 -12.95 5.57 9.73
N ILE A 10 -12.46 4.61 8.95
CA ILE A 10 -13.33 3.75 8.12
C ILE A 10 -14.20 2.88 9.02
N ASN A 11 -13.60 2.24 10.03
CA ASN A 11 -14.34 1.42 10.99
C ASN A 11 -15.36 2.22 11.80
N ASP A 12 -14.96 3.39 12.31
CA ASP A 12 -15.81 4.24 13.13
C ASP A 12 -16.96 4.86 12.31
N GLY A 13 -16.73 5.15 11.02
CA GLY A 13 -17.73 5.76 10.14
C GLY A 13 -18.64 4.77 9.41
N PHE A 14 -18.16 3.56 9.11
CA PHE A 14 -18.83 2.61 8.21
C PHE A 14 -18.92 1.18 8.77
N GLY A 15 -18.36 0.93 9.95
CA GLY A 15 -18.35 -0.38 10.60
C GLY A 15 -17.20 -1.28 10.16
N HIS A 16 -16.95 -2.33 10.94
CA HIS A 16 -15.83 -3.26 10.72
C HIS A 16 -15.90 -3.99 9.37
N ALA A 17 -17.09 -4.36 8.91
CA ALA A 17 -17.25 -5.01 7.60
C ALA A 17 -16.76 -4.12 6.44
N ALA A 18 -16.93 -2.80 6.55
CA ALA A 18 -16.41 -1.86 5.57
C ALA A 18 -14.88 -1.74 5.64
N GLY A 19 -14.32 -1.79 6.86
CA GLY A 19 -12.89 -1.90 7.07
C GLY A 19 -12.29 -3.16 6.43
N ASP A 20 -12.86 -4.33 6.70
CA ASP A 20 -12.39 -5.59 6.15
C ASP A 20 -12.39 -5.56 4.61
N ALA A 21 -13.44 -4.99 4.03
CA ALA A 21 -13.54 -4.84 2.59
C ALA A 21 -12.53 -3.83 2.02
N ALA A 22 -12.24 -2.75 2.74
CA ALA A 22 -11.20 -1.78 2.40
C ALA A 22 -9.81 -2.43 2.39
N LEU A 23 -9.49 -3.24 3.41
CA LEU A 23 -8.23 -3.98 3.49
C LEU A 23 -8.09 -4.99 2.35
N ALA A 24 -9.14 -5.76 2.08
CA ALA A 24 -9.15 -6.73 0.99
C ALA A 24 -8.93 -6.05 -0.37
N THR A 25 -9.62 -4.94 -0.63
CA THR A 25 -9.49 -4.17 -1.87
C THR A 25 -8.09 -3.56 -2.03
N SER A 26 -7.55 -3.00 -0.96
CA SER A 26 -6.19 -2.45 -0.95
C SER A 26 -5.14 -3.51 -1.21
N GLY A 27 -5.24 -4.67 -0.55
CA GLY A 27 -4.35 -5.81 -0.77
C GLY A 27 -4.38 -6.32 -2.21
N ALA A 28 -5.58 -6.46 -2.79
CA ALA A 28 -5.74 -6.87 -4.19
C ALA A 28 -5.11 -5.86 -5.17
N ARG A 29 -5.31 -4.55 -4.93
CA ARG A 29 -4.73 -3.49 -5.77
C ARG A 29 -3.22 -3.41 -5.65
N LEU A 30 -2.67 -3.53 -4.44
CA LEU A 30 -1.23 -3.58 -4.22
C LEU A 30 -0.60 -4.80 -4.91
N THR A 31 -1.24 -5.96 -4.81
CA THR A 31 -0.79 -7.19 -5.49
C THR A 31 -0.80 -7.01 -7.01
N SER A 32 -1.88 -6.46 -7.56
CA SER A 32 -1.99 -6.20 -9.00
C SER A 32 -0.98 -5.15 -9.48
N TRP A 33 -0.69 -4.13 -8.68
CA TRP A 33 0.31 -3.11 -9.01
C TRP A 33 1.73 -3.66 -8.96
N ALA A 34 2.05 -4.46 -7.93
CA ALA A 34 3.38 -5.01 -7.72
C ALA A 34 3.78 -6.02 -8.81
N GLY A 35 2.81 -6.75 -9.37
CA GLY A 35 3.02 -7.67 -10.47
C GLY A 35 3.68 -8.99 -10.05
N LEU A 36 4.01 -9.84 -11.03
CA LEU A 36 4.40 -11.24 -10.82
C LEU A 36 5.79 -11.44 -10.19
N ARG A 37 6.67 -10.43 -10.25
CA ARG A 37 8.05 -10.50 -9.71
C ARG A 37 8.19 -9.78 -8.38
N ALA A 38 7.08 -9.57 -7.69
CA ALA A 38 7.02 -8.88 -6.43
C ALA A 38 6.23 -9.70 -5.41
N ALA A 39 6.43 -9.40 -4.13
CA ALA A 39 5.64 -9.93 -3.04
C ALA A 39 4.94 -8.78 -2.33
N ALA A 40 3.63 -8.87 -2.15
CA ALA A 40 2.84 -7.94 -1.35
C ALA A 40 2.19 -8.69 -0.19
N GLY A 41 2.20 -8.10 1.00
CA GLY A 41 1.64 -8.71 2.20
C GLY A 41 1.17 -7.69 3.21
N ARG A 42 0.22 -8.09 4.06
CA ARG A 42 -0.22 -7.31 5.23
C ARG A 42 0.67 -7.69 6.41
N LEU A 43 1.23 -6.70 7.10
CA LEU A 43 2.08 -6.92 8.27
C LEU A 43 1.28 -7.07 9.56
N GLY A 44 0.10 -6.46 9.60
CA GLY A 44 -0.81 -6.40 10.75
C GLY A 44 -1.63 -5.12 10.70
N GLY A 45 -2.76 -5.05 11.40
CA GLY A 45 -3.59 -3.83 11.42
C GLY A 45 -3.93 -3.34 10.01
N ASP A 46 -3.51 -2.14 9.66
CA ASP A 46 -3.69 -1.48 8.37
C ASP A 46 -2.38 -1.29 7.58
N GLU A 47 -1.32 -1.99 8.00
CA GLU A 47 0.02 -1.90 7.44
C GLU A 47 0.28 -2.95 6.36
N PHE A 48 0.90 -2.51 5.27
CA PHE A 48 1.28 -3.33 4.13
C PHE A 48 2.78 -3.22 3.81
N ALA A 49 3.35 -4.32 3.33
CA ALA A 49 4.68 -4.37 2.73
C ALA A 49 4.59 -4.82 1.28
N VAL A 50 5.43 -4.23 0.44
CA VAL A 50 5.68 -4.71 -0.91
C VAL A 50 7.20 -4.82 -1.10
N ILE A 51 7.64 -5.96 -1.59
CA ILE A 51 9.01 -6.24 -2.01
C ILE A 51 8.99 -6.34 -3.53
N LEU A 52 9.76 -5.49 -4.21
CA LEU A 52 9.86 -5.48 -5.66
C LEU A 52 11.28 -5.14 -6.10
N GLU A 53 11.65 -5.63 -7.27
CA GLU A 53 12.84 -5.18 -7.98
C GLU A 53 12.56 -3.82 -8.65
N LEU A 54 13.44 -2.85 -8.42
CA LEU A 54 13.36 -1.51 -9.00
C LEU A 54 14.51 -1.28 -9.96
N VAL A 55 14.22 -0.57 -11.05
CA VAL A 55 15.27 -0.01 -11.90
C VAL A 55 15.98 1.12 -11.13
N PRO A 56 17.32 1.21 -11.16
CA PRO A 56 18.03 2.32 -10.54
C PRO A 56 17.46 3.67 -11.00
N GLY A 57 17.19 4.56 -10.04
CA GLY A 57 16.60 5.89 -10.31
C GLY A 57 15.07 5.91 -10.47
N SER A 58 14.37 4.78 -10.52
CA SER A 58 12.90 4.74 -10.66
C SER A 58 12.14 4.70 -9.33
N ARG A 59 12.86 4.73 -8.20
CA ARG A 59 12.31 4.56 -6.84
C ARG A 59 11.18 5.53 -6.56
N ASP A 60 11.41 6.83 -6.66
CA ASP A 60 10.41 7.83 -6.26
C ASP A 60 9.13 7.74 -7.09
N GLN A 61 9.26 7.50 -8.40
CA GLN A 61 8.12 7.29 -9.29
C GLN A 61 7.32 6.03 -8.91
N HIS A 62 8.00 4.94 -8.58
CA HIS A 62 7.35 3.70 -8.17
C HIS A 62 6.65 3.82 -6.82
N LEU A 63 7.18 4.62 -5.88
CA LEU A 63 6.56 4.82 -4.57
C LEU A 63 5.24 5.61 -4.63
N GLN A 64 4.99 6.39 -5.69
CA GLN A 64 3.75 7.19 -5.80
C GLN A 64 2.48 6.34 -5.98
N GLN A 65 2.58 5.19 -6.63
CA GLN A 65 1.43 4.33 -6.89
C GLN A 65 0.86 3.64 -5.64
N PRO A 66 1.67 2.95 -4.81
CA PRO A 66 1.15 2.32 -3.60
C PRO A 66 0.59 3.34 -2.60
N VAL A 67 1.16 4.56 -2.54
CA VAL A 67 0.53 5.69 -1.82
C VAL A 67 -0.89 5.90 -2.32
N ARG A 68 -1.08 6.10 -3.64
CA ARG A 68 -2.41 6.39 -4.21
C ARG A 68 -3.42 5.28 -3.94
N ILE A 69 -2.99 4.02 -4.01
CA ILE A 69 -3.84 2.86 -3.73
C ILE A 69 -4.37 2.91 -2.30
N LEU A 70 -3.49 3.18 -1.33
CA LEU A 70 -3.84 3.17 0.10
C LEU A 70 -4.53 4.45 0.57
N LYS A 71 -4.34 5.58 -0.12
CA LYS A 71 -5.12 6.80 0.13
C LYS A 71 -6.58 6.69 -0.29
N HIS A 72 -6.89 5.79 -1.23
CA HIS A 72 -8.24 5.60 -1.79
C HIS A 72 -8.67 4.12 -1.74
N PRO A 73 -8.82 3.53 -0.54
CA PRO A 73 -9.29 2.16 -0.42
C PRO A 73 -10.72 2.08 -0.99
N GLY A 74 -10.91 1.27 -2.03
CA GLY A 74 -12.24 1.10 -2.60
C GLY A 74 -13.17 0.40 -1.61
N LEU A 75 -14.36 0.95 -1.41
CA LEU A 75 -15.42 0.29 -0.63
C LEU A 75 -16.40 -0.41 -1.59
N PRO A 76 -16.74 -1.70 -1.37
CA PRO A 76 -17.74 -2.37 -2.18
C PRO A 76 -19.13 -1.76 -1.98
N GLY A 77 -19.88 -1.61 -3.08
CA GLY A 77 -21.30 -1.29 -3.05
C GLY A 77 -21.69 0.18 -2.96
N ARG A 78 -20.75 1.14 -2.95
CA ARG A 78 -21.06 2.57 -3.11
C ARG A 78 -20.16 3.25 -4.13
N ARG A 79 -20.69 4.25 -4.85
CA ARG A 79 -19.90 5.18 -5.68
C ARG A 79 -18.70 5.64 -4.83
N ALA A 80 -17.52 5.65 -5.46
CA ALA A 80 -16.24 5.99 -4.84
C ALA A 80 -16.42 7.11 -3.80
N ASP A 81 -16.44 6.74 -2.51
CA ASP A 81 -16.39 7.74 -1.45
C ASP A 81 -15.03 8.42 -1.60
N SER A 82 -15.05 9.69 -1.99
CA SER A 82 -13.86 10.46 -2.40
C SER A 82 -13.02 10.91 -1.21
N ARG A 83 -13.22 10.32 -0.02
CA ARG A 83 -12.42 10.61 1.16
C ARG A 83 -10.98 10.19 0.90
N ARG A 84 -10.10 11.17 0.98
CA ARG A 84 -8.66 10.98 0.85
C ARG A 84 -8.08 10.76 2.23
N PHE A 85 -7.37 9.67 2.39
CA PHE A 85 -6.63 9.37 3.62
C PHE A 85 -5.15 9.67 3.40
N ALA A 86 -4.40 9.98 4.45
CA ALA A 86 -2.94 10.05 4.39
C ALA A 86 -2.36 8.62 4.44
N ALA A 87 -1.18 8.38 3.88
CA ALA A 87 -0.52 7.08 3.95
C ALA A 87 1.00 7.29 4.00
N PRO A 88 1.67 7.05 5.14
CA PRO A 88 3.12 7.10 5.24
C PRO A 88 3.76 6.00 4.40
N VAL A 89 4.81 6.32 3.62
CA VAL A 89 5.60 5.33 2.88
C VAL A 89 7.05 5.39 3.32
N GLY A 90 7.54 4.29 3.87
CA GLY A 90 8.96 4.02 4.06
C GLY A 90 9.45 3.06 2.98
N ALA A 91 10.61 3.35 2.38
CA ALA A 91 11.28 2.46 1.45
C ALA A 91 12.74 2.27 1.87
N ALA A 92 13.23 1.04 1.75
CA ALA A 92 14.62 0.68 1.98
C ALA A 92 15.11 -0.10 0.76
N SER A 93 16.39 0.05 0.42
CA SER A 93 17.05 -0.72 -0.64
C SER A 93 18.28 -1.38 -0.02
N PRO A 94 18.56 -2.66 -0.32
CA PRO A 94 19.79 -3.28 0.14
C PRO A 94 20.98 -2.53 -0.45
N THR A 95 21.85 -2.00 0.41
CA THR A 95 23.13 -1.45 -0.03
C THR A 95 24.06 -2.62 -0.32
N TYR A 96 24.38 -2.86 -1.60
CA TYR A 96 25.36 -3.89 -1.94
C TYR A 96 26.76 -3.36 -1.59
N TRP A 97 27.47 -4.07 -0.72
CA TRP A 97 28.89 -3.82 -0.47
C TRP A 97 29.68 -4.22 -1.72
N ALA A 98 30.31 -3.25 -2.40
CA ALA A 98 31.31 -3.54 -3.41
C ALA A 98 32.67 -3.71 -2.71
N PRO A 99 33.29 -4.91 -2.70
CA PRO A 99 34.67 -5.02 -2.26
C PRO A 99 35.54 -4.22 -3.23
N GLY A 100 36.36 -3.32 -2.70
CA GLY A 100 37.27 -2.50 -3.47
C GLY A 100 38.19 -3.35 -4.35
N THR A 101 38.22 -3.03 -5.65
CA THR A 101 39.27 -3.46 -6.58
C THR A 101 40.59 -2.78 -6.27
#